data_AF-A0A839Z5B1-F1
#
_entry.id   AF-A0A839Z5B1-F1
#
_cell.length_a   1.000
_cell.length_b   1.000
_cell.length_c   1.000
_cell.angle_alpha   90.00
_cell.angle_beta   90.00
_cell.angle_gamma   90.00
#
_symmetry.space_group_name_H-M   'P 1'
#
loop_
_entity.id
_entity.type
_entity.pdbx_description
1 polymer ?
#
loop_
_entity_poly.entity_id
_entity_poly.type
_entity_poly.pdbx_seq_one_letter_code
_entity_poly.pdbx_strand_id
1 'polypeptide(L)'
;MIDTVVERIREEHPDFRAFGVHDLRRTFSTGLNRAKFDDRWIEMSLAHAPRNRIAAVYNVNRYLAERKIMLQCWADVLDAWVRGESAKDLIA
;
A
#
# COMPACT_ATOMS: atom_id res chain seq x y z
N MET A 1 -6.67 18.11 -0.45
CA MET A 1 -7.14 16.71 -0.37
C MET A 1 -6.72 15.99 -1.65
N ILE A 2 -6.82 14.66 -1.76
CA ILE A 2 -6.47 13.95 -3.03
C ILE A 2 -7.27 14.53 -4.20
N ASP A 3 -8.54 14.84 -3.99
CA ASP A 3 -9.41 15.42 -5.03
C ASP A 3 -8.85 16.74 -5.56
N THR A 4 -8.34 17.61 -4.68
CA THR A 4 -7.69 18.88 -5.07
C THR A 4 -6.47 18.66 -5.96
N VAL A 5 -5.68 17.61 -5.70
CA VAL A 5 -4.50 17.28 -6.52
C VAL A 5 -4.94 16.74 -7.87
N VAL A 6 -5.97 15.89 -7.90
CA VAL A 6 -6.53 15.32 -9.13
C VAL A 6 -7.15 16.41 -10.01
N GLU A 7 -7.86 17.37 -9.42
CA GLU A 7 -8.39 18.55 -10.12
C GLU A 7 -7.27 19.34 -10.79
N ARG A 8 -6.18 19.60 -10.06
CA ARG A 8 -5.02 20.32 -10.59
C ARG A 8 -4.31 19.56 -11.71
N ILE A 9 -4.15 18.24 -11.58
CA ILE A 9 -3.57 17.41 -12.66
C ILE A 9 -4.41 17.51 -13.93
N ARG A 10 -5.74 17.60 -13.80
CA ARG A 10 -6.65 17.69 -14.95
C ARG A 10 -6.61 19.02 -15.68
N GLU A 11 -6.04 20.08 -15.09
CA GLU A 11 -5.79 21.35 -15.79
C GLU A 11 -4.80 21.17 -16.94
N GLU A 12 -3.75 20.36 -16.73
CA GLU A 12 -2.72 20.06 -17.73
C GLU A 12 -3.01 18.75 -18.49
N HIS A 13 -3.74 17.81 -17.87
CA HIS A 13 -4.08 16.50 -18.40
C HIS A 13 -5.58 16.20 -18.29
N PRO A 14 -6.43 16.75 -19.16
CA PRO A 14 -7.89 16.63 -19.06
C PRO A 14 -8.41 15.19 -19.01
N ASP A 15 -7.72 14.26 -19.67
CA ASP A 15 -8.09 12.84 -19.74
C ASP A 15 -7.63 12.03 -18.51
N PHE A 16 -7.06 12.68 -17.48
CA PHE A 16 -6.63 11.98 -16.27
C PHE A 16 -7.83 11.35 -15.55
N ARG A 17 -7.80 10.01 -15.51
CA ARG A 17 -8.86 9.17 -14.92
C ARG A 17 -9.16 9.56 -13.47
N ALA A 18 -10.36 9.20 -13.01
CA ALA A 18 -10.70 9.33 -11.60
C ALA A 18 -9.68 8.55 -10.74
N PHE A 19 -9.25 9.19 -9.65
CA PHE A 19 -8.29 8.64 -8.72
C PHE A 19 -8.66 9.09 -7.31
N GLY A 20 -8.69 8.16 -6.36
CA GLY A 20 -9.05 8.46 -4.98
C GLY A 20 -8.25 7.69 -3.94
N VAL A 21 -8.61 7.87 -2.67
CA VAL A 21 -7.97 7.20 -1.52
C VAL A 21 -7.92 5.67 -1.70
N HIS A 22 -8.96 5.09 -2.29
CA HIS A 22 -9.00 3.64 -2.50
C HIS A 22 -7.95 3.15 -3.52
N ASP A 23 -7.60 3.96 -4.52
CA ASP A 23 -6.56 3.60 -5.49
C ASP A 23 -5.16 3.62 -4.87
N LEU A 24 -4.93 4.48 -3.86
CA LEU A 24 -3.72 4.43 -3.04
C LEU A 24 -3.64 3.12 -2.25
N ARG A 25 -4.75 2.70 -1.61
CA ARG A 25 -4.81 1.41 -0.88
C ARG A 25 -4.59 0.23 -1.81
N ARG A 26 -5.16 0.27 -3.02
CA ARG A 26 -4.97 -0.78 -4.04
C ARG A 26 -3.51 -0.83 -4.50
N THR A 27 -2.88 0.31 -4.73
CA THR A 27 -1.46 0.41 -5.11
C THR A 27 -0.56 -0.19 -4.02
N PHE A 28 -0.79 0.17 -2.75
CA PHE A 28 -0.10 -0.41 -1.59
C PHE A 28 -0.26 -1.93 -1.53
N SER A 29 -1.51 -2.42 -1.52
CA SER A 29 -1.79 -3.85 -1.39
C SER A 29 -1.19 -4.65 -2.54
N THR A 30 -1.37 -4.19 -3.78
CA THR A 30 -0.87 -4.87 -4.98
C THR A 30 0.66 -4.90 -5.01
N GLY A 31 1.32 -3.79 -4.64
CA GLY A 31 2.78 -3.69 -4.58
C GLY A 31 3.37 -4.69 -3.58
N LEU A 32 2.85 -4.71 -2.36
CA LEU A 32 3.36 -5.59 -1.31
C LEU A 32 3.04 -7.08 -1.54
N ASN A 33 1.90 -7.38 -2.16
CA ASN A 33 1.59 -8.75 -2.61
C ASN A 33 2.57 -9.24 -3.68
N ARG A 34 2.95 -8.36 -4.63
CA ARG A 34 3.96 -8.68 -5.65
C ARG A 34 5.32 -8.97 -5.01
N ALA A 35 5.67 -8.22 -3.98
CA ALA A 35 6.85 -8.40 -3.14
C ALA A 35 6.77 -9.60 -2.18
N LYS A 36 5.70 -10.40 -2.24
CA LYS A 36 5.52 -11.63 -1.44
C LYS A 36 5.50 -11.43 0.08
N PHE A 37 5.18 -10.23 0.55
CA PHE A 37 4.84 -10.04 1.95
C PHE A 37 3.59 -10.83 2.32
N ASP A 38 3.48 -11.23 3.59
CA ASP A 38 2.34 -12.00 4.06
C ASP A 38 1.05 -11.17 4.01
N ASP A 39 0.01 -11.69 3.36
CA ASP A 39 -1.31 -11.06 3.25
C ASP A 39 -1.86 -10.60 4.60
N ARG A 40 -1.60 -11.32 5.68
CA ARG A 40 -2.08 -10.94 7.02
C ARG A 40 -1.50 -9.61 7.47
N TRP A 41 -0.25 -9.33 7.14
CA TRP A 41 0.43 -8.09 7.49
C TRP A 41 -0.11 -6.91 6.67
N ILE A 42 -0.34 -7.16 5.37
CA ILE A 42 -0.90 -6.19 4.42
C ILE A 42 -2.32 -5.80 4.85
N GLU A 43 -3.21 -6.80 5.00
CA GLU A 43 -4.62 -6.59 5.35
C GLU A 43 -4.78 -5.93 6.72
N MET A 44 -3.96 -6.32 7.71
CA MET A 44 -3.98 -5.68 9.02
C MET A 44 -3.46 -4.25 9.00
N SER A 45 -2.49 -3.94 8.11
CA SER A 45 -2.03 -2.56 7.90
C SER A 45 -3.09 -1.68 7.23
N LEU A 46 -4.00 -2.29 6.47
CA LEU A 46 -5.20 -1.66 5.93
C LEU A 46 -6.37 -1.67 6.92
N ALA A 47 -6.17 -2.09 8.18
CA ALA A 47 -7.22 -2.23 9.19
C ALA A 47 -8.42 -3.08 8.72
N HIS A 48 -8.18 -4.03 7.82
CA HIS A 48 -9.19 -4.98 7.39
C HIS A 48 -9.37 -6.09 8.42
N ALA A 49 -10.59 -6.61 8.52
CA ALA A 49 -10.88 -7.77 9.35
C ALA A 49 -10.28 -9.04 8.70
N PRO A 50 -9.77 -10.00 9.49
CA PRO A 50 -9.28 -11.26 8.95
C PRO A 50 -10.37 -12.00 8.16
N ARG A 51 -10.01 -12.48 6.96
CA ARG A 51 -10.94 -13.24 6.10
C ARG A 51 -11.33 -14.59 6.72
N ASN A 52 -10.37 -15.27 7.35
CA ASN A 52 -10.61 -16.55 8.05
C ASN A 52 -10.87 -16.31 9.54
N ARG A 53 -12.16 -16.31 9.92
CA ARG A 53 -12.58 -16.07 11.30
C ARG A 53 -12.14 -17.18 12.26
N ILE A 54 -12.08 -18.44 11.81
CA ILE A 54 -11.65 -19.56 12.66
C ILE A 54 -10.18 -19.38 13.04
N ALA A 55 -9.32 -19.12 12.06
CA ALA A 55 -7.90 -18.85 12.33
C ALA A 55 -7.71 -17.62 13.23
N ALA A 56 -8.54 -16.59 13.07
CA ALA A 56 -8.48 -15.37 13.88
C ALA A 56 -8.84 -15.58 15.36
N VAL A 57 -9.62 -16.62 15.71
CA VAL A 57 -9.91 -16.97 17.11
C VAL A 57 -8.64 -17.43 17.82
N TYR A 58 -7.79 -18.19 17.14
CA TYR A 58 -6.58 -18.76 17.73
C TYR A 58 -5.35 -17.87 17.56
N ASN A 59 -5.27 -17.15 16.44
CA ASN A 59 -4.12 -16.32 16.11
C ASN A 59 -4.38 -14.85 16.47
N VAL A 60 -4.01 -14.50 17.69
CA VAL A 60 -4.13 -13.14 18.23
C VAL A 60 -2.89 -12.26 17.94
N ASN A 61 -1.90 -12.78 17.21
CA ASN A 61 -0.70 -12.02 16.88
C ASN A 61 -1.05 -10.83 15.98
N ARG A 62 -0.47 -9.66 16.30
CA ARG A 62 -0.64 -8.40 15.56
C ARG A 62 0.49 -8.10 14.59
N TYR A 63 1.51 -8.96 14.55
CA TYR A 63 2.64 -8.89 13.62
C TYR A 63 3.31 -7.52 13.58
N LEU A 64 3.48 -6.87 14.73
CA LEU A 64 3.94 -5.47 14.77
C LEU A 64 5.36 -5.31 14.22
N ALA A 65 6.26 -6.25 14.52
CA ALA A 65 7.64 -6.21 14.06
C ALA A 65 7.72 -6.41 12.54
N GLU A 66 6.99 -7.40 12.03
CA GLU A 66 6.94 -7.74 10.62
C GLU A 66 6.26 -6.64 9.80
N ARG A 67 5.15 -6.08 10.32
CA ARG A 67 4.50 -4.92 9.71
C ARG A 67 5.39 -3.69 9.69
N LYS A 68 6.21 -3.47 10.74
CA LYS A 68 7.17 -2.35 10.74
C LYS A 68 8.18 -2.50 9.61
N ILE A 69 8.76 -3.69 9.43
CA ILE A 69 9.72 -3.96 8.34
C ILE A 69 9.04 -3.77 6.97
N MET A 70 7.86 -4.35 6.77
CA MET A 70 7.09 -4.22 5.54
C MET A 70 6.73 -2.76 5.23
N LEU A 71 6.27 -2.00 6.22
CA LEU A 71 5.90 -0.60 6.05
C LEU A 71 7.12 0.29 5.79
N GLN A 72 8.28 -0.03 6.37
CA GLN A 72 9.52 0.68 6.07
C GLN A 72 9.95 0.43 4.62
N CYS A 73 9.92 -0.82 4.16
CA CYS A 73 10.18 -1.17 2.77
C CYS A 73 9.22 -0.44 1.81
N TRP A 74 7.93 -0.33 2.15
CA TRP A 74 7.00 0.50 1.39
C TRP A 74 7.34 1.99 1.40
N ALA A 75 7.82 2.53 2.54
CA ALA A 75 8.25 3.92 2.61
C ALA A 75 9.47 4.18 1.71
N ASP A 76 10.44 3.28 1.71
CA ASP A 76 11.65 3.39 0.88
C ASP A 76 11.30 3.42 -0.62
N VAL A 77 10.27 2.67 -1.03
CA VAL A 77 9.71 2.67 -2.40
C VAL A 77 9.13 4.03 -2.78
N LEU A 78 8.34 4.62 -1.88
CA LEU A 78 7.77 5.96 -2.10
C LEU A 78 8.88 7.00 -2.21
N ASP A 79 9.89 6.92 -1.34
CA ASP A 79 11.03 7.83 -1.34
C ASP A 79 11.84 7.73 -2.63
N ALA A 80 12.04 6.52 -3.17
CA ALA A 80 12.67 6.32 -4.47
C ALA A 80 11.87 7.00 -5.59
N TRP A 81 10.56 6.81 -5.66
CA TRP A 81 9.73 7.47 -6.67
C TRP A 81 9.73 8.99 -6.55
N VAL A 82 9.73 9.53 -5.34
CA VAL A 82 9.84 10.98 -5.10
C VAL A 82 11.16 11.54 -5.61
N ARG A 83 12.26 10.78 -5.50
CA ARG A 83 13.56 11.14 -6.08
C ARG A 83 13.67 10.91 -7.59
N GLY A 84 12.64 10.36 -8.23
CA GLY A 84 12.66 9.99 -9.65
C GLY A 84 13.46 8.71 -9.94
N GLU A 85 13.71 7.89 -8.91
CA GLU A 85 14.45 6.64 -8.99
C GLU A 85 13.52 5.44 -9.23
N SER A 86 14.09 4.35 -9.73
CA SER A 86 13.40 3.05 -9.81
C SER A 86 13.33 2.40 -8.43
N ALA A 87 12.13 2.00 -8.00
CA ALA A 87 11.93 1.23 -6.78
C ALA A 87 11.97 -0.30 -7.01
N LYS A 88 12.36 -0.76 -8.20
CA LYS A 88 12.29 -2.17 -8.60
C LYS A 88 13.02 -3.08 -7.61
N ASP A 89 14.21 -2.67 -7.15
CA ASP A 89 15.06 -3.52 -6.33
C ASP A 89 14.75 -3.43 -4.82
N LEU A 90 13.81 -2.58 -4.41
CA LEU A 90 13.43 -2.41 -3.00
C LEU A 90 12.38 -3.42 -2.54
N ILE A 91 11.63 -4.01 -3.49
CA ILE A 91 10.51 -4.92 -3.25
C ILE A 91 10.52 -6.13 -4.22
N ALA A 92 11.60 -6.33 -4.98
CA ALA A 92 11.78 -7.48 -5.88
C ALA A 92 12.46 -8.67 -5.20
#